data_AF-A0A031LIN0-F1
#
_entry.id   AF-A0A031LIN0-F1
#
_cell.length_a   1.000
_cell.length_b   1.000
_cell.length_c   1.000
_cell.angle_alpha   90.00
_cell.angle_beta   90.00
_cell.angle_gamma   90.00
#
_symmetry.space_group_name_H-M   'P 1'
#
loop_
_entity.id
_entity.type
_entity.pdbx_description
1 polymer ?
#
loop_
_entity_poly.entity_id
_entity_poly.type
_entity_poly.pdbx_seq_one_letter_code
_entity_poly.pdbx_strand_id
1 'polypeptide(L)'
;MSNIKILDSGSLETICKILGETNDGLSGTEIGKYLTECHIQDIQPNITKWKRLYEALSMKQNIDCCSNNILAFIKHVMRPSRHINRKEWFEHIRTQLNFALSFEGFELAESGELRYAEKVHTFSEAEARAQNLRKSLSDRKIHPDVLTFCKAELLVDNYFHAVFEATKSIAEKIRVKTQLTYDGAELVDQAFAYKNKVPYLALNNLTTPSHQSKQNGLVV
;
A
#
# COMPACT_ATOMS: atom_id res chain seq x y z
N MET A 1 23.49 -22.63 -5.15
CA MET A 1 22.29 -21.84 -4.79
C MET A 1 21.24 -22.82 -4.32
N SER A 2 20.58 -22.55 -3.20
CA SER A 2 19.41 -23.32 -2.77
C SER A 2 18.29 -23.15 -3.79
N ASN A 3 17.63 -24.25 -4.17
CA ASN A 3 16.48 -24.20 -5.06
C ASN A 3 15.29 -23.64 -4.29
N ILE A 4 14.73 -22.54 -4.78
CA ILE A 4 13.51 -21.95 -4.25
C ILE A 4 12.33 -22.70 -4.86
N LYS A 5 11.35 -23.05 -4.02
CA LYS A 5 10.13 -23.72 -4.46
C LYS A 5 9.48 -22.94 -5.61
N ILE A 6 8.91 -23.68 -6.56
CA ILE A 6 8.13 -23.10 -7.65
C ILE A 6 7.04 -22.17 -7.10
N LEU A 7 6.81 -21.05 -7.78
CA LEU A 7 5.70 -20.15 -7.52
C LEU A 7 4.40 -20.80 -7.99
N ASP A 8 3.30 -20.56 -7.27
CA ASP A 8 1.98 -20.96 -7.71
C ASP A 8 1.62 -20.31 -9.06
N SER A 9 0.88 -21.03 -9.89
CA SER A 9 0.48 -20.53 -11.21
C SER A 9 -0.34 -19.24 -11.13
N GLY A 10 -1.20 -19.11 -10.11
CA GLY A 10 -2.01 -17.91 -9.90
C GLY A 10 -1.17 -16.71 -9.49
N SER A 11 -0.18 -16.92 -8.62
CA SER A 11 0.80 -15.89 -8.25
C SER A 11 1.64 -15.46 -9.46
N LEU A 12 2.12 -16.42 -10.26
CA LEU A 12 2.90 -16.15 -11.46
C LEU A 12 2.09 -15.38 -12.52
N GLU A 13 0.85 -15.79 -12.77
CA GLU A 13 -0.05 -15.09 -13.68
C GLU A 13 -0.30 -13.65 -13.23
N THR A 14 -0.55 -13.44 -11.94
CA THR A 14 -0.77 -12.11 -11.36
C THR A 14 0.46 -11.22 -11.53
N ILE A 15 1.66 -11.73 -11.24
CA ILE A 15 2.93 -11.01 -11.49
C ILE A 15 3.07 -10.63 -12.96
N CYS A 16 2.76 -11.55 -13.88
CA CYS A 16 2.85 -11.29 -15.31
C CYS A 16 1.82 -10.26 -15.80
N LYS A 17 0.62 -10.24 -15.22
CA LYS A 17 -0.40 -9.21 -15.49
C LYS A 17 0.07 -7.84 -15.03
N ILE A 18 0.58 -7.72 -13.80
CA ILE A 18 1.12 -6.47 -13.26
C ILE A 18 2.24 -5.92 -14.17
N LEU A 19 3.22 -6.75 -14.51
CA LEU A 19 4.34 -6.34 -15.37
C LEU A 19 3.95 -6.12 -16.83
N GLY A 20 2.93 -6.84 -17.31
CA GLY A 20 2.45 -6.81 -18.68
C GLY A 20 1.27 -5.86 -18.92
N GLU A 21 0.90 -5.04 -17.94
CA GLU A 21 -0.28 -4.19 -18.01
C GLU A 21 -0.18 -3.17 -19.15
N THR A 22 -1.30 -2.84 -19.79
CA THR A 22 -1.29 -2.11 -21.06
C THR A 22 -0.80 -0.68 -20.89
N ASN A 23 -1.32 0.02 -19.88
CA ASN A 23 -1.05 1.44 -19.64
C ASN A 23 0.19 1.65 -18.79
N ASP A 24 0.32 0.87 -17.72
CA ASP A 24 1.33 1.07 -16.67
C ASP A 24 2.32 -0.10 -16.57
N GLY A 25 2.31 -1.04 -17.51
CA GLY A 25 3.28 -2.14 -17.54
C GLY A 25 4.50 -1.86 -18.40
N LEU A 26 5.38 -2.84 -18.51
CA LEU A 26 6.50 -2.85 -19.45
C LEU A 26 6.00 -2.75 -20.89
N SER A 27 6.79 -2.11 -21.74
CA SER A 27 6.56 -2.13 -23.18
C SER A 27 6.98 -3.49 -23.79
N GLY A 28 6.45 -3.80 -24.99
CA GLY A 28 6.78 -5.05 -25.68
C GLY A 28 8.27 -5.19 -26.02
N THR A 29 8.97 -4.07 -26.22
CA THR A 29 10.42 -4.04 -26.45
C THR A 29 11.21 -4.23 -25.16
N GLU A 30 10.78 -3.62 -24.05
CA GLU A 30 11.36 -3.85 -22.72
C GLU A 30 11.24 -5.32 -22.30
N ILE A 31 10.08 -5.95 -22.53
CA ILE A 31 9.87 -7.37 -22.21
C ILE A 31 10.89 -8.26 -22.94
N GLY A 32 11.03 -8.11 -24.27
CA GLY A 32 11.97 -8.91 -25.04
C GLY A 32 13.42 -8.69 -24.61
N LYS A 33 13.78 -7.43 -24.33
CA LYS A 33 15.10 -7.07 -23.81
C LYS A 33 15.38 -7.74 -22.47
N TYR A 34 14.46 -7.66 -21.50
CA TYR A 34 14.67 -8.20 -20.17
C TYR A 34 14.65 -9.74 -20.13
N LEU A 35 13.80 -10.39 -20.92
CA LEU A 35 13.82 -11.86 -21.06
C LEU A 35 15.19 -12.31 -21.60
N THR A 36 15.69 -11.64 -22.63
CA THR A 36 17.01 -11.93 -23.22
C THR A 36 18.15 -11.72 -22.21
N GLU A 37 18.15 -10.59 -21.50
CA GLU A 37 19.15 -10.26 -20.46
C GLU A 37 19.12 -11.26 -19.28
N CYS A 38 17.98 -11.92 -19.03
CA CYS A 38 17.84 -12.96 -17.99
C CYS A 38 18.02 -14.39 -18.53
N HIS A 39 18.42 -14.56 -19.80
CA HIS A 39 18.54 -15.87 -20.45
C HIS A 39 17.24 -16.70 -20.43
N ILE A 40 16.10 -16.02 -20.57
CA ILE A 40 14.76 -16.64 -20.66
C ILE A 40 14.30 -16.57 -22.11
N GLN A 41 13.90 -17.72 -22.66
CA GLN A 41 13.45 -17.80 -24.04
C GLN A 41 12.10 -17.11 -24.21
N ASP A 42 12.01 -16.25 -25.21
CA ASP A 42 10.76 -15.58 -25.60
C ASP A 42 10.04 -16.42 -26.65
N ILE A 43 9.06 -17.21 -26.20
CA ILE A 43 8.43 -18.27 -27.00
C ILE A 43 7.45 -17.68 -28.02
N GLN A 44 6.69 -16.65 -27.62
CA GLN A 44 5.59 -16.09 -28.40
C GLN A 44 5.60 -14.56 -28.33
N PRO A 45 6.43 -13.87 -29.12
CA PRO A 45 6.55 -12.42 -29.06
C PRO A 45 5.30 -11.64 -29.52
N ASN A 46 4.40 -12.30 -30.26
CA ASN A 46 3.25 -11.67 -30.93
C ASN A 46 1.92 -11.76 -30.15
N ILE A 47 1.92 -12.28 -28.92
CA ILE A 47 0.72 -12.33 -28.07
C ILE A 47 0.67 -11.14 -27.09
N THR A 48 -0.39 -11.07 -26.28
CA THR A 48 -0.52 -10.01 -25.27
C THR A 48 0.66 -10.04 -24.30
N LYS A 49 1.14 -8.86 -23.89
CA LYS A 49 2.35 -8.67 -23.06
C LYS A 49 2.40 -9.59 -21.83
N TRP A 50 1.31 -9.66 -21.07
CA TRP A 50 1.24 -10.51 -19.88
C TRP A 50 1.28 -12.01 -20.21
N LYS A 51 0.64 -12.46 -21.30
CA LYS A 51 0.69 -13.87 -21.72
C LYS A 51 2.08 -14.24 -22.20
N ARG A 52 2.74 -13.34 -22.94
CA ARG A 52 4.13 -13.52 -23.38
C ARG A 52 5.07 -13.72 -22.20
N LEU A 53 4.93 -12.91 -21.15
CA LEU A 53 5.68 -13.08 -19.89
C LEU A 53 5.33 -14.41 -19.21
N TYR A 54 4.04 -14.74 -19.09
CA TYR A 54 3.59 -15.94 -18.41
C TYR A 54 4.13 -17.21 -19.06
N GLU A 55 4.00 -17.35 -20.39
CA GLU A 55 4.50 -18.51 -21.12
C GLU A 55 6.02 -18.67 -20.96
N ALA A 56 6.78 -17.58 -21.13
CA ALA A 56 8.24 -17.59 -21.00
C ALA A 56 8.69 -17.98 -19.58
N LEU A 57 8.10 -17.37 -18.56
CA LEU A 57 8.47 -17.60 -17.16
C LEU A 57 7.97 -18.96 -16.64
N SER A 58 6.77 -19.38 -17.00
CA SER A 58 6.19 -20.68 -16.64
C SER A 58 7.00 -21.82 -17.25
N MET A 59 7.33 -21.73 -18.54
CA MET A 59 8.19 -22.72 -19.19
C MET A 59 9.55 -22.80 -18.50
N LYS A 60 10.17 -21.66 -18.19
CA LYS A 60 11.47 -21.62 -17.51
C LYS A 60 11.41 -22.28 -16.13
N GLN A 61 10.39 -21.95 -15.33
CA GLN A 61 10.17 -22.57 -14.02
C GLN A 61 9.92 -24.07 -14.10
N ASN A 62 9.19 -24.54 -15.11
CA ASN A 62 8.92 -25.96 -15.30
C ASN A 62 10.18 -26.74 -15.72
N ILE A 63 11.05 -26.14 -16.53
CA ILE A 63 12.33 -26.74 -16.91
C ILE A 63 13.29 -26.78 -15.73
N ASP A 64 13.38 -25.69 -14.97
CA ASP A 64 14.35 -25.56 -13.86
C ASP A 64 13.84 -26.21 -12.55
N CYS A 65 12.57 -26.60 -12.49
CA CYS A 65 11.86 -27.09 -11.30
C CYS A 65 12.02 -26.16 -10.07
N CYS A 66 12.24 -24.87 -10.28
CA CYS A 66 12.42 -23.86 -9.24
C CYS A 66 12.05 -22.46 -9.73
N SER A 67 11.82 -21.53 -8.80
CA SER A 67 11.44 -20.14 -9.11
C SER A 67 12.62 -19.17 -9.18
N ASN A 68 13.86 -19.65 -9.05
CA ASN A 68 15.06 -18.81 -8.99
C ASN A 68 15.17 -17.83 -10.15
N ASN A 69 14.89 -18.29 -11.38
CA ASN A 69 14.97 -17.45 -12.57
C ASN A 69 13.82 -16.44 -12.67
N ILE A 70 12.65 -16.76 -12.12
CA ILE A 70 11.53 -15.80 -12.04
C ILE A 70 11.89 -14.69 -11.04
N LEU A 71 12.38 -15.05 -9.85
CA LEU A 71 12.78 -14.07 -8.84
C LEU A 71 13.95 -13.21 -9.35
N ALA A 72 14.91 -13.81 -10.06
CA ALA A 72 15.98 -13.06 -10.72
C ALA A 72 15.44 -12.09 -11.79
N PHE A 73 14.47 -12.53 -12.60
CA PHE A 73 13.81 -11.67 -13.58
C PHE A 73 13.11 -10.48 -12.92
N ILE A 74 12.34 -10.71 -11.84
CA ILE A 74 11.67 -9.64 -11.09
C ILE A 74 12.69 -8.63 -10.56
N LYS A 75 13.79 -9.08 -9.93
CA LYS A 75 14.88 -8.20 -9.47
C LYS A 75 15.48 -7.38 -10.61
N HIS A 76 15.68 -8.01 -11.76
CA HIS A 76 16.31 -7.38 -12.91
C HIS A 76 15.43 -6.28 -13.52
N VAL A 77 14.12 -6.54 -13.63
CA VAL A 77 13.10 -5.59 -14.06
C VAL A 77 12.97 -4.45 -13.05
N MET A 78 12.92 -4.77 -11.75
CA MET A 78 12.70 -3.82 -10.66
C MET A 78 13.99 -3.25 -10.09
N ARG A 79 15.03 -3.12 -10.90
CA ARG A 79 16.27 -2.46 -10.48
C ARG A 79 16.07 -0.93 -10.44
N PRO A 80 16.25 -0.24 -9.29
CA PRO A 80 15.93 1.20 -9.19
C PRO A 80 16.70 2.08 -10.18
N SER A 81 17.93 1.70 -10.52
CA SER A 81 18.75 2.43 -11.50
C SER A 81 18.17 2.46 -12.91
N ARG A 82 17.20 1.59 -13.24
CA ARG A 82 16.48 1.61 -14.53
C ARG A 82 15.31 2.59 -14.54
N HIS A 83 14.87 3.05 -13.37
CA HIS A 83 13.62 3.80 -13.17
C HIS A 83 13.85 5.17 -12.53
N ILE A 84 15.04 5.75 -12.71
CA ILE A 84 15.45 7.05 -12.12
C ILE A 84 14.43 8.16 -12.47
N ASN A 85 13.93 8.17 -13.71
CA ASN A 85 12.96 9.17 -14.20
C ASN A 85 11.49 8.73 -14.02
N ARG A 86 11.25 7.56 -13.41
CA ARG A 86 9.93 6.92 -13.26
C ARG A 86 9.73 6.41 -11.84
N LYS A 87 10.08 7.22 -10.84
CA LYS A 87 10.02 6.83 -9.42
C LYS A 87 8.61 6.45 -8.95
N GLU A 88 7.61 7.23 -9.34
CA GLU A 88 6.21 6.97 -8.97
C GLU A 88 5.72 5.64 -9.53
N TRP A 89 6.01 5.38 -10.80
CA TRP A 89 5.76 4.10 -11.46
C TRP A 89 6.45 2.94 -10.72
N PHE A 90 7.72 3.12 -10.34
CA PHE A 90 8.47 2.10 -9.60
C PHE A 90 7.81 1.74 -8.28
N GLU A 91 7.41 2.72 -7.47
CA GLU A 91 6.75 2.47 -6.19
C GLU A 91 5.38 1.82 -6.38
N HIS A 92 4.64 2.24 -7.41
CA HIS A 92 3.34 1.67 -7.74
C HIS A 92 3.45 0.18 -8.12
N ILE A 93 4.33 -0.15 -9.08
CA ILE A 93 4.54 -1.53 -9.51
C ILE A 93 5.15 -2.38 -8.38
N ARG A 94 6.08 -1.83 -7.59
CA ARG A 94 6.65 -2.51 -6.42
C ARG A 94 5.56 -2.88 -5.41
N THR A 95 4.62 -1.97 -5.16
CA THR A 95 3.49 -2.21 -4.25
C THR A 95 2.61 -3.34 -4.76
N GLN A 96 2.22 -3.32 -6.04
CA GLN A 96 1.42 -4.39 -6.65
C GLN A 96 2.17 -5.74 -6.66
N LEU A 97 3.47 -5.75 -6.97
CA LEU A 97 4.27 -6.97 -6.94
C LEU A 97 4.39 -7.54 -5.53
N ASN A 98 4.58 -6.70 -4.51
CA ASN A 98 4.63 -7.15 -3.11
C ASN A 98 3.32 -7.78 -2.66
N PHE A 99 2.18 -7.35 -3.20
CA PHE A 99 0.91 -8.01 -2.97
C PHE A 99 0.96 -9.48 -3.43
N ALA A 100 1.34 -9.74 -4.68
CA ALA A 100 1.44 -11.10 -5.21
C ALA A 100 2.56 -11.92 -4.55
N LEU A 101 3.73 -11.32 -4.34
CA LEU A 101 4.91 -11.96 -3.72
C LEU A 101 4.68 -12.33 -2.25
N SER A 102 3.81 -11.61 -1.54
CA SER A 102 3.49 -11.91 -0.15
C SER A 102 2.87 -13.30 0.02
N PHE A 103 2.04 -13.74 -0.94
CA PHE A 103 1.47 -15.08 -1.01
C PHE A 103 2.50 -16.16 -1.36
N GLU A 104 3.74 -15.78 -1.62
CA GLU A 104 4.84 -16.70 -1.93
C GLU A 104 5.98 -16.60 -0.91
N GLY A 105 5.82 -15.75 0.12
CA GLY A 105 6.81 -15.55 1.18
C GLY A 105 7.99 -14.67 0.73
N PHE A 106 7.75 -13.73 -0.18
CA PHE A 106 8.77 -12.80 -0.67
C PHE A 106 8.33 -11.35 -0.52
N GLU A 107 9.32 -10.47 -0.41
CA GLU A 107 9.16 -9.02 -0.44
C GLU A 107 10.26 -8.38 -1.29
N LEU A 108 9.85 -7.46 -2.17
CA LEU A 108 10.71 -6.59 -2.96
C LEU A 108 10.97 -5.29 -2.21
N ALA A 109 12.21 -5.13 -1.76
CA ALA A 109 12.67 -3.96 -1.04
C ALA A 109 12.80 -2.73 -1.97
N GLU A 110 12.87 -1.54 -1.37
CA GLU A 110 13.11 -0.26 -2.08
C GLU A 110 14.43 -0.27 -2.88
N SER A 111 15.41 -1.08 -2.47
CA SER A 111 16.66 -1.25 -3.21
C SER A 111 16.51 -2.11 -4.48
N GLY A 112 15.34 -2.69 -4.74
CA GLY A 112 15.09 -3.68 -5.81
C GLY A 112 15.56 -5.10 -5.47
N GLU A 113 15.99 -5.33 -4.23
CA GLU A 113 16.40 -6.65 -3.76
C GLU A 113 15.20 -7.43 -3.23
N LEU A 114 15.13 -8.73 -3.56
CA LEU A 114 14.15 -9.65 -2.97
C LEU A 114 14.67 -10.23 -1.66
N ARG A 115 13.78 -10.34 -0.68
CA ARG A 115 14.03 -10.92 0.63
C ARG A 115 12.93 -11.92 0.97
N TYR A 116 13.26 -12.89 1.83
CA TYR A 116 12.25 -13.75 2.43
C TYR A 116 11.40 -12.95 3.42
N ALA A 117 10.10 -13.20 3.37
CA ALA A 117 9.10 -12.62 4.26
C ALA A 117 8.13 -13.72 4.73
N GLU A 118 7.39 -13.45 5.80
CA GLU A 118 6.36 -14.36 6.28
C GLU A 118 5.27 -14.54 5.21
N LYS A 119 4.83 -15.76 4.93
CA LYS A 119 3.78 -15.99 3.92
C LYS A 119 2.43 -15.49 4.43
N VAL A 120 1.63 -14.85 3.58
CA VAL A 120 0.23 -14.50 3.92
C VAL A 120 -0.75 -15.48 3.35
N HIS A 121 -1.92 -15.55 3.97
CA HIS A 121 -3.00 -16.45 3.60
C HIS A 121 -4.28 -15.72 3.23
N THR A 122 -4.39 -14.42 3.52
CA THR A 122 -5.58 -13.61 3.24
C THR A 122 -5.27 -12.37 2.42
N PHE A 123 -6.27 -11.87 1.68
CA PHE A 123 -6.19 -10.60 0.97
C PHE A 123 -5.86 -9.44 1.91
N SER A 124 -6.49 -9.38 3.09
CA SER A 124 -6.25 -8.32 4.07
C SER A 124 -4.81 -8.28 4.56
N GLU A 125 -4.18 -9.44 4.79
CA GLU A 125 -2.76 -9.52 5.17
C GLU A 125 -1.85 -9.08 4.03
N ALA A 126 -2.14 -9.50 2.80
CA ALA A 126 -1.40 -9.12 1.61
C ALA A 126 -1.47 -7.61 1.35
N GLU A 127 -2.66 -7.01 1.50
CA GLU A 127 -2.89 -5.57 1.33
C GLU A 127 -2.15 -4.78 2.41
N ALA A 128 -2.29 -5.17 3.68
CA ALA A 128 -1.61 -4.50 4.79
C ALA A 128 -0.09 -4.49 4.62
N ARG A 129 0.47 -5.53 3.99
CA ARG A 129 1.90 -5.62 3.69
C ARG A 129 2.31 -4.84 2.45
N ALA A 130 1.52 -4.91 1.38
CA ALA A 130 1.78 -4.18 0.14
C ALA A 130 1.66 -2.66 0.35
N GLN A 131 0.74 -2.23 1.22
CA GLN A 131 0.43 -0.82 1.43
C GLN A 131 1.54 -0.08 2.18
N ASN A 132 2.43 0.53 1.38
CA ASN A 132 3.30 1.64 1.79
C ASN A 132 2.54 2.83 2.40
N LEU A 133 1.21 2.89 2.28
CA LEU A 133 0.39 3.96 2.87
C LEU A 133 0.57 4.02 4.39
N ARG A 134 0.49 2.90 5.10
CA ARG A 134 0.70 2.88 6.55
C ARG A 134 2.11 3.39 6.92
N LYS A 135 3.12 2.98 6.15
CA LYS A 135 4.50 3.47 6.29
C LYS A 135 4.60 4.97 6.03
N SER A 136 4.05 5.46 4.93
CA SER A 136 4.04 6.87 4.55
C SER A 136 3.32 7.75 5.58
N LEU A 137 2.21 7.26 6.15
CA LEU A 137 1.48 7.95 7.21
C LEU A 137 2.27 7.92 8.53
N SER A 138 2.97 6.83 8.82
CA SER A 138 3.84 6.71 10.00
C SER A 138 5.05 7.64 9.91
N ASP A 139 5.70 7.73 8.73
CA ASP A 139 6.84 8.61 8.48
C ASP A 139 6.46 10.10 8.64
N ARG A 140 5.20 10.44 8.34
CA ARG A 140 4.63 11.78 8.55
C ARG A 140 4.22 12.06 10.00
N LYS A 141 4.53 11.14 10.94
CA LYS A 141 4.19 11.23 12.37
C LYS A 141 2.70 11.48 12.62
N ILE A 142 1.85 10.84 11.82
CA ILE A 142 0.40 10.94 12.00
C ILE A 142 -0.01 10.28 13.31
N HIS A 143 -1.07 10.80 13.94
CA HIS A 143 -1.56 10.31 15.21
C HIS A 143 -1.87 8.80 15.15
N PRO A 144 -1.43 7.99 16.13
CA PRO A 144 -1.63 6.53 16.12
C PRO A 144 -3.08 6.10 15.93
N ASP A 145 -4.04 6.84 16.50
CA ASP A 145 -5.46 6.55 16.33
C ASP A 145 -5.89 6.53 14.86
N VAL A 146 -5.36 7.42 14.01
CA VAL A 146 -5.70 7.46 12.57
C VAL A 146 -5.18 6.20 11.88
N LEU A 147 -4.00 5.70 12.26
CA LEU A 147 -3.43 4.46 11.73
C LEU A 147 -4.28 3.23 12.05
N THR A 148 -5.14 3.30 13.07
CA THR A 148 -6.09 2.22 13.41
C THR A 148 -7.18 2.06 12.35
N PHE A 149 -7.50 3.12 11.60
CA PHE A 149 -8.51 3.13 10.55
C PHE A 149 -7.92 2.96 9.15
N CYS A 150 -6.60 3.04 9.00
CA CYS A 150 -5.88 2.71 7.76
C CYS A 150 -5.58 1.20 7.69
N LYS A 151 -6.62 0.37 7.83
CA LYS A 151 -6.55 -1.09 7.65
C LYS A 151 -6.87 -1.45 6.20
N ALA A 152 -6.33 -2.57 5.72
CA ALA A 152 -6.59 -3.15 4.41
C ALA A 152 -8.09 -3.09 4.03
N GLU A 153 -8.95 -3.62 4.91
CA GLU A 153 -10.41 -3.66 4.77
C GLU A 153 -11.09 -2.31 4.52
N LEU A 154 -10.51 -1.21 5.02
CA LEU A 154 -11.03 0.16 4.87
C LEU A 154 -10.34 0.94 3.74
N LEU A 155 -9.42 0.28 3.04
CA LEU A 155 -8.65 0.82 1.92
C LEU A 155 -8.98 0.10 0.61
N VAL A 156 -9.79 -0.96 0.66
CA VAL A 156 -10.36 -1.63 -0.51
C VAL A 156 -11.12 -0.59 -1.34
N ASP A 157 -10.82 -0.54 -2.64
CA ASP A 157 -11.29 0.43 -3.64
C ASP A 157 -10.83 1.90 -3.48
N ASN A 158 -10.75 2.46 -2.26
CA ASN A 158 -10.42 3.88 -2.00
C ASN A 158 -10.09 4.17 -0.50
N TYR A 159 -9.24 5.16 -0.21
CA TYR A 159 -9.00 5.69 1.14
C TYR A 159 -10.19 6.42 1.82
N PHE A 160 -11.31 6.61 1.11
CA PHE A 160 -12.50 7.29 1.61
C PHE A 160 -13.05 6.63 2.88
N HIS A 161 -13.13 5.30 2.93
CA HIS A 161 -13.63 4.59 4.10
C HIS A 161 -12.71 4.79 5.31
N ALA A 162 -11.39 4.71 5.12
CA ALA A 162 -10.43 5.02 6.17
C ALA A 162 -10.56 6.47 6.69
N VAL A 163 -10.72 7.46 5.80
CA VAL A 163 -10.93 8.88 6.19
C VAL A 163 -12.24 9.05 6.94
N PHE A 164 -13.32 8.42 6.46
CA PHE A 164 -14.65 8.54 7.05
C PHE A 164 -14.69 7.93 8.46
N GLU A 165 -14.15 6.73 8.64
CA GLU A 165 -14.09 6.07 9.94
C GLU A 165 -13.14 6.79 10.91
N ALA A 166 -12.00 7.28 10.43
CA ALA A 166 -11.12 8.13 11.24
C ALA A 166 -11.85 9.40 11.71
N THR A 167 -12.65 10.04 10.84
CA THR A 167 -13.42 11.23 11.19
C THR A 167 -14.53 10.93 12.20
N LYS A 168 -15.28 9.83 12.01
CA LYS A 168 -16.30 9.39 12.99
C LYS A 168 -15.72 9.11 14.36
N SER A 169 -14.51 8.56 14.42
CA SER A 169 -13.84 8.26 15.68
C SER A 169 -13.63 9.50 16.56
N ILE A 170 -13.49 10.69 15.96
CA ILE A 170 -13.34 11.95 16.68
C ILE A 170 -14.63 12.29 17.44
N ALA A 171 -15.78 12.19 16.77
CA ALA A 171 -17.08 12.43 17.39
C ALA A 171 -17.30 11.48 18.58
N GLU A 172 -16.94 10.21 18.42
CA GLU A 172 -17.05 9.24 19.50
C GLU A 172 -16.14 9.55 20.69
N LYS A 173 -14.90 9.97 20.43
CA LYS A 173 -13.97 10.40 21.50
C LYS A 173 -14.48 11.63 22.25
N ILE A 174 -15.15 12.56 21.57
CA ILE A 174 -15.79 13.71 22.22
C ILE A 174 -16.89 13.19 23.15
N ARG A 175 -17.81 12.35 22.68
CA ARG A 175 -18.89 11.78 23.48
C ARG A 175 -18.38 11.04 24.72
N VAL A 176 -17.37 10.19 24.58
CA VAL A 176 -16.77 9.47 25.73
C VAL A 176 -16.21 10.43 26.78
N LYS A 177 -15.59 11.54 26.36
CA LYS A 177 -14.99 12.51 27.29
C LYS A 177 -16.01 13.45 27.94
N THR A 178 -17.10 13.77 27.25
CA THR A 178 -18.08 14.76 27.71
C THR A 178 -19.38 14.16 28.25
N GLN A 179 -19.63 12.87 27.97
CA GLN A 179 -20.90 12.18 28.22
C GLN A 179 -22.09 12.81 27.48
N LEU A 180 -21.83 13.59 26.44
CA LEU A 180 -22.87 14.17 25.57
C LEU A 180 -23.39 13.12 24.58
N THR A 181 -24.65 13.25 24.20
CA THR A 181 -25.33 12.35 23.25
C THR A 181 -25.66 13.01 21.91
N TYR A 182 -25.23 14.26 21.72
CA TYR A 182 -25.40 15.02 20.48
C TYR A 182 -24.55 14.44 19.33
N ASP A 183 -24.83 14.91 18.11
CA ASP A 183 -24.08 14.53 16.91
C ASP A 183 -23.77 15.74 16.01
N GLY A 184 -22.88 15.53 15.04
CA GLY A 184 -22.50 16.56 14.06
C GLY A 184 -21.95 17.85 14.69
N ALA A 185 -22.32 19.00 14.14
CA ALA A 185 -21.85 20.31 14.61
C ALA A 185 -22.30 20.62 16.05
N GLU A 186 -23.51 20.18 16.44
CA GLU A 186 -24.04 20.44 17.78
C GLU A 186 -23.16 19.79 18.87
N LEU A 187 -22.65 18.58 18.62
CA LEU A 187 -21.72 17.93 19.55
C LEU A 187 -20.45 18.76 19.77
N VAL A 188 -19.89 19.33 18.70
CA VAL A 188 -18.68 20.16 18.75
C VAL A 188 -18.97 21.46 19.51
N ASP A 189 -20.08 22.13 19.19
CA ASP A 189 -20.50 23.35 19.86
C ASP A 189 -20.68 23.14 21.36
N GLN A 190 -21.43 22.11 21.76
CA GLN A 190 -21.69 21.86 23.18
C GLN A 190 -20.41 21.45 23.92
N ALA A 191 -19.51 20.68 23.28
CA ALA A 191 -18.28 20.23 23.92
C ALA A 191 -17.23 21.33 24.09
N PHE A 192 -17.07 22.21 23.09
CA PHE A 192 -15.94 23.14 23.00
C PHE A 192 -16.30 24.63 23.12
N ALA A 193 -17.57 25.04 23.01
CA ALA A 193 -17.92 26.46 23.02
C ALA A 193 -17.60 27.16 24.35
N TYR A 194 -16.84 28.25 24.26
CA TYR A 194 -16.52 29.14 25.37
C TYR A 194 -17.43 30.39 25.36
N LYS A 195 -18.74 30.19 25.56
CA LYS A 195 -19.77 31.25 25.57
C LYS A 195 -20.14 31.66 27.00
N ASN A 196 -19.21 32.30 27.72
CA ASN A 196 -19.37 32.72 29.13
C ASN A 196 -19.57 31.57 30.15
N LYS A 197 -19.23 30.34 29.76
CA LYS A 197 -19.21 29.13 30.58
C LYS A 197 -17.95 28.33 30.26
N VAL A 198 -17.42 27.61 31.24
CA VAL A 198 -16.26 26.71 31.05
C VAL A 198 -16.71 25.57 30.12
N PRO A 199 -16.00 25.29 29.02
CA PRO A 199 -16.37 24.23 28.10
C PRO A 199 -16.12 22.87 28.76
N TYR A 200 -16.81 21.82 28.29
CA TYR A 200 -16.51 20.45 28.74
C TYR A 200 -15.07 20.07 28.38
N LEU A 201 -14.60 20.49 27.21
CA LEU A 201 -13.24 20.25 26.73
C LEU A 201 -12.53 21.57 26.45
N ALA A 202 -11.68 21.98 27.38
CA ALA A 202 -10.76 23.10 27.21
C ALA A 202 -9.43 22.62 26.63
N LEU A 203 -8.93 23.29 25.58
CA LEU A 203 -7.61 23.01 25.01
C LEU A 203 -6.45 23.43 25.93
N ASN A 204 -6.70 24.42 26.79
CA ASN A 204 -5.72 25.05 27.67
C ASN A 204 -6.46 25.74 28.84
N ASN A 205 -5.74 26.52 29.65
CA ASN A 205 -6.30 27.10 30.88
C ASN A 205 -7.20 28.33 30.64
N LEU A 206 -7.39 28.80 29.40
CA LEU A 206 -8.27 29.92 29.02
C LEU A 206 -7.97 31.27 29.73
N THR A 207 -6.78 31.41 30.29
CA THR A 207 -6.35 32.59 31.08
C THR A 207 -6.01 33.82 30.26
N THR A 208 -5.61 33.67 29.00
CA THR A 208 -5.20 34.78 28.13
C THR A 208 -6.17 34.97 26.96
N PRO A 209 -6.28 36.18 26.38
CA PRO A 209 -7.10 36.39 25.19
C PRO A 209 -6.71 35.48 24.02
N SER A 210 -5.41 35.16 23.87
CA SER A 210 -4.92 34.22 22.85
C SER A 210 -5.43 32.79 23.10
N HIS A 211 -5.44 32.34 24.35
CA HIS A 211 -5.97 31.03 24.74
C HIS A 211 -7.47 30.90 24.42
N GLN A 212 -8.23 31.95 24.72
CA GLN A 212 -9.67 32.01 24.45
C GLN A 212 -9.95 32.06 22.94
N SER A 213 -9.17 32.82 22.17
CA SER A 213 -9.30 32.89 20.72
C SER A 213 -9.03 31.54 20.05
N LYS A 214 -8.02 30.78 20.51
CA LYS A 214 -7.77 29.40 20.03
C LYS A 214 -8.93 28.45 20.31
N GLN A 215 -9.53 28.56 21.50
CA GLN A 215 -10.69 27.75 21.86
C GLN A 215 -11.90 28.09 20.96
N ASN A 216 -12.17 29.38 20.77
CA ASN A 216 -13.27 29.83 19.93
C ASN A 216 -13.09 29.43 18.45
N GLY A 217 -11.85 29.27 17.97
CA GLY A 217 -11.58 28.79 16.62
C GLY A 217 -11.96 27.33 16.34
N LEU A 218 -12.31 26.53 17.36
CA LEU A 218 -12.81 25.17 17.19
C LEU A 218 -14.30 25.10 16.83
N VAL A 219 -14.98 26.24 16.91
CA VAL A 219 -16.44 26.35 16.87
C VAL A 219 -16.77 27.42 15.83
N VAL A 220 -17.51 27.05 14.78
CA VAL A 220 -17.82 27.94 13.65
C VAL A 220 -19.30 27.88 13.34
#